data_AF-A0A484PT60-F1
#
_entry.id   AF-A0A484PT60-F1
#
_cell.length_a   1.000
_cell.length_b   1.000
_cell.length_c   1.000
_cell.angle_alpha   90.00
_cell.angle_beta   90.00
_cell.angle_gamma   90.00
#
_symmetry.space_group_name_H-M   'P 1'
#
loop_
_entity.id
_entity.type
_entity.pdbx_description
1 polymer ?
#
loop_
_entity_poly.entity_id
_entity_poly.type
_entity_poly.pdbx_seq_one_letter_code
_entity_poly.pdbx_strand_id
1 'polypeptide(L)'
;MATANPNGYRRNLLFPIGALIFSGGLDRLLREGRIEPLPYLQRHTRGDWGDLSDEGWHANNDALRFGARLESSYVIHRELSIRIVTESDRSATHILLAAEQI
;
A
#
# COMPACT_ATOMS: atom_id res chain seq x y z
N MET A 1 39.23 7.56 -5.60
CA MET A 1 38.33 6.39 -5.71
C MET A 1 37.17 6.62 -4.77
N ALA A 2 36.01 7.02 -5.28
CA ALA A 2 34.82 7.30 -4.48
C ALA A 2 33.86 6.13 -4.63
N THR A 3 33.56 5.48 -3.51
CA THR A 3 32.63 4.35 -3.39
C THR A 3 31.23 4.78 -3.83
N ALA A 4 30.70 4.12 -4.85
CA ALA A 4 29.31 4.28 -5.27
C ALA A 4 28.37 3.89 -4.11
N ASN A 5 27.51 4.81 -3.71
CA ASN A 5 26.45 4.58 -2.73
C ASN A 5 25.40 3.63 -3.35
N PRO A 6 25.15 2.43 -2.80
CA PRO A 6 24.25 1.46 -3.41
C PRO A 6 22.75 1.82 -3.31
N ASN A 7 22.40 2.98 -2.71
CA ASN A 7 21.01 3.39 -2.45
C ASN A 7 20.32 4.19 -3.57
N GLY A 8 20.81 4.13 -4.81
CA GLY A 8 20.25 4.86 -5.95
C GLY A 8 18.81 4.52 -6.36
N TYR A 9 18.14 3.60 -5.67
CA TYR A 9 16.76 3.17 -5.95
C TYR A 9 15.73 3.67 -4.95
N ARG A 10 16.02 4.68 -4.12
CA ARG A 10 14.98 5.41 -3.37
C ARG A 10 14.14 6.23 -4.34
N ARG A 11 13.29 5.56 -5.14
CA ARG A 11 12.09 6.16 -5.69
C ARG A 11 11.37 6.80 -4.51
N ASN A 12 11.18 8.11 -4.57
CA ASN A 12 10.76 8.95 -3.45
C ASN A 12 9.46 8.41 -2.82
N LEU A 13 9.57 7.65 -1.73
CA LEU A 13 8.42 7.15 -0.97
C LEU A 13 7.96 8.27 -0.04
N LEU A 14 6.65 8.51 0.06
CA LEU A 14 6.11 9.50 0.98
C LEU A 14 6.27 9.09 2.45
N PHE A 15 6.35 7.79 2.72
CA PHE A 15 6.46 7.21 4.06
C PHE A 15 7.14 5.83 3.99
N PRO A 16 7.75 5.36 5.10
CA PRO A 16 8.24 3.98 5.18
C PRO A 16 7.08 2.98 5.23
N ILE A 17 7.25 1.80 4.63
CA ILE A 17 6.22 0.75 4.55
C ILE A 17 6.30 -0.29 5.68
N GLY A 18 7.40 -0.34 6.42
CA GLY A 18 7.58 -1.37 7.44
C GLY A 18 7.53 -2.79 6.89
N ALA A 19 7.00 -3.72 7.69
CA ALA A 19 6.79 -5.12 7.31
C ALA A 19 5.60 -5.26 6.34
N LEU A 20 5.79 -6.00 5.25
CA LEU A 20 4.71 -6.32 4.32
C LEU A 20 3.99 -7.58 4.76
N ILE A 21 2.67 -7.48 4.95
CA ILE A 21 1.81 -8.57 5.40
C ILE A 21 0.70 -8.78 4.38
N PHE A 22 0.54 -10.02 3.90
CA PHE A 22 -0.51 -10.38 2.95
C PHE A 22 -1.61 -11.16 3.64
N SER A 23 -2.87 -10.86 3.31
CA SER A 23 -4.00 -11.68 3.74
C SER A 23 -3.95 -13.07 3.10
N GLY A 24 -4.67 -14.02 3.69
CA GLY A 24 -4.76 -15.38 3.14
C GLY A 24 -5.40 -15.42 1.75
N GLY A 25 -6.43 -14.59 1.51
CA GLY A 25 -7.05 -14.46 0.19
C GLY A 25 -6.08 -13.92 -0.87
N LEU A 26 -5.31 -12.89 -0.52
CA LEU A 26 -4.33 -12.30 -1.43
C LEU A 26 -3.17 -13.26 -1.72
N ASP A 27 -2.61 -13.92 -0.69
CA ASP A 27 -1.51 -14.89 -0.85
C ASP A 27 -1.91 -16.03 -1.78
N ARG A 28 -3.15 -16.54 -1.67
CA ARG A 28 -3.69 -17.55 -2.59
C ARG A 28 -3.69 -17.06 -4.04
N LEU A 29 -4.24 -15.89 -4.31
CA LEU A 29 -4.29 -15.34 -5.67
C LEU A 29 -2.89 -15.05 -6.22
N LEU A 30 -1.95 -14.64 -5.36
CA LEU A 30 -0.56 -14.39 -5.74
C LEU A 30 0.13 -15.70 -6.16
N ARG A 31 -0.06 -16.78 -5.39
CA ARG A 31 0.47 -18.11 -5.73
C ARG A 31 -0.14 -18.68 -7.01
N GLU A 32 -1.40 -18.36 -7.28
CA GLU A 32 -2.09 -18.74 -8.53
C GLU A 32 -1.68 -17.85 -9.73
N GLY A 33 -0.86 -16.81 -9.52
CA GLY A 33 -0.46 -15.88 -10.58
C GLY A 33 -1.60 -14.98 -11.08
N ARG A 34 -2.67 -14.84 -10.29
CA ARG A 34 -3.89 -14.10 -10.65
C ARG A 34 -3.85 -12.64 -10.25
N ILE A 35 -2.87 -12.25 -9.44
CA ILE A 35 -2.69 -10.88 -8.98
C ILE A 35 -1.21 -10.54 -8.80
N GLU A 36 -0.85 -9.32 -9.18
CA GLU A 36 0.43 -8.70 -8.88
C GLU A 36 0.21 -7.48 -7.95
N PRO A 37 0.55 -7.54 -6.65
CA PRO A 37 0.23 -6.46 -5.71
C PRO A 37 1.22 -5.28 -5.77
N LEU A 38 2.41 -5.49 -6.33
CA LEU A 38 3.49 -4.50 -6.32
C LEU A 38 3.14 -3.17 -7.01
N PRO A 39 2.45 -3.14 -8.16
CA PRO A 39 2.02 -1.88 -8.79
C PRO A 39 1.14 -1.03 -7.86
N TYR A 40 0.25 -1.66 -7.10
CA TYR A 40 -0.66 -0.99 -6.17
C TYR A 40 0.06 -0.49 -4.92
N LEU A 41 1.01 -1.28 -4.39
CA LEU A 41 1.88 -0.82 -3.32
C LEU A 41 2.72 0.40 -3.73
N GLN A 42 3.21 0.44 -4.97
CA GLN A 42 3.93 1.59 -5.51
C GLN A 42 3.04 2.85 -5.61
N ARG A 43 1.76 2.69 -5.94
CA ARG A 43 0.79 3.79 -5.92
C ARG A 43 0.57 4.30 -4.50
N HIS A 44 0.31 3.39 -3.56
CA HIS A 44 0.08 3.71 -2.15
C HIS A 44 1.24 4.52 -1.54
N THR A 45 2.48 4.06 -1.76
CA THR A 45 3.68 4.73 -1.25
C THR A 45 3.98 6.09 -1.89
N ARG A 46 3.31 6.42 -3.00
CA ARG A 46 3.38 7.72 -3.67
C ARG A 46 2.20 8.62 -3.33
N GLY A 47 1.30 8.20 -2.46
CA GLY A 47 0.11 8.96 -2.09
C GLY A 47 -1.01 8.92 -3.11
N ASP A 48 -0.96 7.97 -4.03
CA ASP A 48 -2.12 7.65 -4.87
C ASP A 48 -3.00 6.67 -4.08
N TRP A 49 -4.08 7.19 -3.49
CA TRP A 49 -4.95 6.43 -2.61
C TRP A 49 -5.99 5.56 -3.33
N GLY A 50 -6.01 5.64 -4.68
CA GLY A 50 -6.91 4.87 -5.53
C GLY A 50 -8.38 5.24 -5.35
N ASP A 51 -9.21 4.22 -5.29
CA ASP A 51 -10.68 4.28 -5.33
C ASP A 51 -11.28 4.54 -3.94
N LEU A 52 -10.82 5.60 -3.26
CA LEU A 52 -11.42 6.12 -2.03
C LEU A 52 -12.32 7.32 -2.32
N SER A 53 -13.23 7.63 -1.39
CA SER A 53 -13.98 8.89 -1.42
C SER A 53 -13.06 10.09 -1.18
N ASP A 54 -13.53 11.29 -1.50
CA ASP A 54 -12.80 12.54 -1.27
C ASP A 54 -12.43 12.71 0.22
N GLU A 55 -13.31 12.32 1.15
CA GLU A 55 -13.00 12.35 2.59
C GLU A 55 -11.87 11.37 2.94
N GLY A 56 -11.84 10.19 2.32
CA GLY A 56 -10.76 9.21 2.51
C GLY A 56 -9.42 9.74 1.99
N TRP A 57 -9.44 10.40 0.83
CA TRP A 57 -8.26 11.08 0.28
C TRP A 57 -7.75 12.18 1.22
N HIS A 58 -8.65 13.00 1.76
CA HIS A 58 -8.30 14.05 2.71
C HIS A 58 -7.74 13.48 4.02
N ALA A 59 -8.40 12.46 4.57
CA ALA A 59 -7.98 11.79 5.80
C ALA A 59 -6.57 11.20 5.68
N ASN A 60 -6.21 10.59 4.53
CA ASN A 60 -4.85 10.11 4.31
C ASN A 60 -3.82 11.25 4.23
N ASN A 61 -4.16 12.35 3.56
CA ASN A 61 -3.26 13.50 3.45
C ASN A 61 -2.99 14.13 4.82
N ASP A 62 -3.99 14.18 5.68
CA ASP A 62 -3.85 14.58 7.08
C ASP A 62 -3.07 13.55 7.89
N ALA A 63 -3.33 12.26 7.69
CA ALA A 63 -2.62 11.17 8.36
C ALA A 63 -1.12 11.13 8.04
N LEU A 64 -0.70 11.60 6.84
CA LEU A 64 0.70 11.81 6.50
C LEU A 64 1.36 12.89 7.38
N ARG A 65 0.60 13.91 7.80
CA ARG A 65 1.11 15.03 8.61
C ARG A 65 1.04 14.76 10.10
N PHE A 66 -0.03 14.12 10.55
CA PHE A 66 -0.36 13.97 11.96
C PHE A 66 -0.09 12.56 12.52
N GLY A 67 0.33 11.62 11.68
CA GLY A 67 0.73 10.28 12.13
C GLY A 67 -0.46 9.38 12.47
N ALA A 68 -1.37 9.20 11.52
CA ALA A 68 -2.47 8.23 11.61
C ALA A 68 -2.33 7.12 10.57
N ARG A 69 -3.15 6.06 10.65
CA ARG A 69 -3.15 4.98 9.66
C ARG A 69 -3.44 5.53 8.25
N LEU A 70 -2.83 4.91 7.24
CA LEU A 70 -3.11 5.21 5.83
C LEU A 70 -3.87 4.06 5.21
N GLU A 71 -4.80 4.37 4.34
CA GLU A 71 -5.57 3.35 3.62
C GLU A 71 -5.60 3.65 2.13
N SER A 72 -5.62 2.64 1.28
CA SER A 72 -5.88 2.77 -0.15
C SER A 72 -6.73 1.62 -0.61
N SER A 73 -7.52 1.87 -1.64
CA SER A 73 -8.37 0.88 -2.28
C SER A 73 -8.09 0.88 -3.76
N TYR A 74 -7.98 -0.29 -4.38
CA TYR A 74 -7.80 -0.39 -5.83
C TYR A 74 -8.69 -1.47 -6.41
N VAL A 75 -9.49 -1.10 -7.40
CA VAL A 75 -10.25 -2.03 -8.23
C VAL A 75 -9.31 -2.60 -9.30
N ILE A 76 -9.15 -3.91 -9.30
CA ILE A 76 -8.34 -4.64 -10.29
C ILE A 76 -9.22 -5.02 -11.47
N HIS A 77 -10.37 -5.62 -11.18
CA HIS A 77 -11.46 -5.87 -12.13
C HIS A 77 -12.79 -5.97 -11.37
N ARG A 78 -13.90 -6.22 -12.07
CA ARG A 78 -15.28 -6.13 -11.53
C ARG A 78 -15.54 -6.89 -10.22
N GLU A 79 -14.81 -7.96 -9.95
CA GLU A 79 -15.02 -8.86 -8.81
C GLU A 79 -13.79 -8.92 -7.88
N LEU A 80 -12.74 -8.14 -8.19
CA LEU A 80 -11.50 -8.17 -7.43
C LEU A 80 -11.03 -6.76 -7.18
N SER A 81 -11.01 -6.41 -5.90
CA SER A 81 -10.38 -5.21 -5.39
C SER A 81 -9.50 -5.56 -4.20
N ILE A 82 -8.49 -4.74 -3.99
CA ILE A 82 -7.59 -4.87 -2.85
C ILE A 82 -7.59 -3.60 -2.02
N ARG A 83 -7.30 -3.76 -0.74
CA ARG A 83 -7.01 -2.67 0.18
C ARG A 83 -5.56 -2.77 0.63
N ILE A 84 -4.92 -1.61 0.75
CA ILE A 84 -3.58 -1.46 1.31
C ILE A 84 -3.70 -0.56 2.53
N VAL A 85 -3.29 -1.05 3.69
CA VAL A 85 -3.36 -0.32 4.94
C VAL A 85 -1.96 -0.24 5.53
N THR A 86 -1.48 0.97 5.84
CA THR A 86 -0.23 1.17 6.56
C THR A 86 -0.54 1.68 7.97
N GLU A 87 -0.05 0.97 8.98
CA GLU A 87 -0.26 1.29 10.39
C GLU A 87 0.24 2.70 10.74
N SER A 88 -0.32 3.31 11.79
CA SER A 88 -0.02 4.71 12.16
C SER A 88 1.46 4.95 12.47
N ASP A 89 2.13 3.97 13.08
CA ASP A 89 3.55 3.97 13.38
C ASP A 89 4.44 3.54 12.21
N ARG A 90 3.82 3.20 11.06
CA ARG A 90 4.48 2.72 9.84
C ARG A 90 5.31 1.44 10.06
N SER A 91 4.99 0.65 11.09
CA SER A 91 5.68 -0.60 11.40
C SER A 91 5.28 -1.73 10.43
N ALA A 92 4.08 -1.67 9.87
CA ALA A 92 3.56 -2.65 8.93
C ALA A 92 2.66 -2.02 7.86
N THR A 93 2.68 -2.63 6.68
CA THR A 93 1.74 -2.42 5.59
C THR A 93 1.05 -3.75 5.26
N HIS A 94 -0.26 -3.78 5.44
CA HIS A 94 -1.14 -4.89 5.13
C HIS A 94 -1.68 -4.73 3.71
N ILE A 95 -1.59 -5.78 2.90
CA ILE A 95 -2.27 -5.87 1.60
C ILE A 95 -3.28 -7.01 1.69
N LEU A 96 -4.54 -6.71 1.41
CA LEU A 96 -5.66 -7.61 1.62
C LEU A 96 -6.68 -7.48 0.49
N LEU A 97 -7.54 -8.47 0.31
CA LEU A 97 -8.72 -8.31 -0.53
C LEU A 97 -9.67 -7.31 0.12
N ALA A 98 -10.40 -6.53 -0.66
CA ALA A 98 -11.29 -5.50 -0.11
C ALA A 98 -12.41 -6.09 0.77
N ALA A 99 -12.78 -7.34 0.54
CA ALA A 99 -13.77 -8.08 1.33
C ALA A 99 -13.22 -8.61 2.67
N GLU A 100 -11.90 -8.62 2.87
CA GLU A 100 -11.27 -9.09 4.10
C GLU A 100 -11.18 -7.95 5.13
N GLN A 101 -11.09 -8.32 6.41
CA GLN A 101 -10.94 -7.40 7.55
C GLN A 101 -9.56 -7.60 8.18
N ILE A 102 -9.04 -6.54 8.80
CA ILE A 102 -7.81 -6.55 9.62
C ILE A 102 -8.16 -6.41 11.10
#